data_AF-A0A840A348-F1
#
_entry.id   AF-A0A840A348-F1
#
_cell.length_a   1.000
_cell.length_b   1.000
_cell.length_c   1.000
_cell.angle_alpha   90.00
_cell.angle_beta   90.00
_cell.angle_gamma   90.00
#
_symmetry.space_group_name_H-M   'P 1'
#
loop_
_entity.id
_entity.type
_entity.pdbx_description
1 polymer ?
#
loop_
_entity_poly.entity_id
_entity_poly.type
_entity_poly.pdbx_seq_one_letter_code
_entity_poly.pdbx_strand_id
1 'polypeptide(L)'
;MVYSTKQGSGVLGTQEQPLEAVTFEATIEHAQNSILSFIAKIRTRSGRSLAELKGQNLVLQIDDGPALGVMIVHVEGNGDEAVLNLSPR
;
A
#
# COMPACT_ATOMS: atom_id res chain seq x y z
N MET A 1 7.04 -18.73 10.69
CA MET A 1 6.72 -17.37 10.19
C MET A 1 7.89 -16.91 9.36
N VAL A 2 7.64 -16.30 8.20
CA VAL A 2 8.68 -15.82 7.29
C VAL A 2 8.48 -14.31 7.09
N TYR A 3 9.55 -13.55 7.27
CA TYR A 3 9.61 -12.12 6.94
C TYR A 3 10.32 -11.95 5.62
N SER A 4 9.72 -11.20 4.70
CA SER A 4 10.36 -10.83 3.45
C SER A 4 10.17 -9.35 3.19
N THR A 5 11.25 -8.68 2.78
CA THR A 5 11.18 -7.32 2.26
C THR A 5 11.17 -7.40 0.74
N LYS A 6 10.21 -6.72 0.12
CA LYS A 6 10.05 -6.67 -1.34
C LYS A 6 9.87 -5.24 -1.79
N GLN A 7 10.51 -4.91 -2.90
CA GLN A 7 10.25 -3.69 -3.65
C GLN A 7 9.42 -4.02 -4.87
N GLY A 8 8.58 -3.09 -5.30
CA GLY A 8 7.74 -3.29 -6.47
C GLY A 8 6.97 -2.05 -6.87
N SER A 9 6.04 -2.27 -7.78
CA SER A 9 5.10 -1.26 -8.24
C SER A 9 3.69 -1.81 -8.25
N GLY A 10 2.75 -0.89 -8.33
CA GLY A 10 1.34 -1.22 -8.38
C GLY A 10 0.50 0.03 -8.49
N VAL A 11 -0.78 -0.16 -8.17
CA VAL A 11 -1.80 0.86 -8.27
C VAL A 11 -2.59 0.91 -6.97
N LEU A 12 -2.74 2.11 -6.40
CA LEU A 12 -3.46 2.37 -5.17
C LEU A 12 -4.73 3.18 -5.47
N GLY A 13 -5.87 2.77 -4.95
CA GLY A 13 -7.05 3.65 -4.94
C GLY A 13 -8.28 2.98 -4.36
N THR A 14 -9.43 3.60 -4.59
CA THR A 14 -10.74 3.08 -4.16
C THR A 14 -11.62 2.84 -5.39
N GLN A 15 -12.82 2.30 -5.19
CA GLN A 15 -13.81 2.25 -6.29
C GLN A 15 -14.32 3.63 -6.69
N GLU A 16 -14.31 4.59 -5.77
CA GLU A 16 -14.90 5.92 -5.94
C GLU A 16 -13.87 6.99 -6.36
N GLN A 17 -12.57 6.75 -6.10
CA GLN A 17 -11.50 7.67 -6.40
C GLN A 17 -10.55 7.12 -7.48
N PRO A 18 -9.87 8.00 -8.25
CA PRO A 18 -8.92 7.57 -9.26
C PRO A 18 -7.80 6.70 -8.67
N LEU A 19 -7.48 5.66 -9.42
CA LEU A 19 -6.34 4.79 -9.18
C LEU A 19 -5.01 5.55 -9.43
N GLU A 20 -4.11 5.53 -8.46
CA GLU A 20 -2.80 6.21 -8.47
C GLU A 20 -1.66 5.18 -8.62
N ALA A 21 -0.75 5.41 -9.57
CA ALA A 21 0.40 4.54 -9.77
C ALA A 21 1.46 4.80 -8.69
N VAL A 22 1.91 3.74 -8.00
CA VAL A 22 2.83 3.85 -6.87
C VAL A 22 4.01 2.91 -7.00
N THR A 23 5.12 3.28 -6.37
CA THR A 23 6.23 2.36 -6.06
C THR A 23 6.27 2.12 -4.56
N PHE A 24 6.62 0.91 -4.14
CA PHE A 24 6.61 0.57 -2.73
C PHE A 24 7.82 -0.27 -2.31
N GLU A 25 8.16 -0.18 -1.03
CA GLU A 25 8.97 -1.14 -0.29
C GLU A 25 8.12 -1.69 0.85
N ALA A 26 7.86 -3.00 0.84
CA ALA A 26 6.96 -3.68 1.76
C ALA A 26 7.70 -4.74 2.57
N THR A 27 7.43 -4.76 3.88
CA THR A 27 7.76 -5.89 4.74
C THR A 27 6.50 -6.72 4.93
N ILE A 28 6.60 -7.99 4.55
CA ILE A 28 5.48 -8.93 4.54
C ILE A 28 5.78 -10.06 5.51
N GLU A 29 4.89 -10.27 6.46
CA GLU A 29 4.87 -11.45 7.30
C GLU A 29 3.79 -12.40 6.80
N HIS A 30 4.17 -13.64 6.50
CA HIS A 30 3.21 -14.65 6.10
C HIS A 30 3.46 -15.99 6.80
N ALA A 31 2.36 -16.74 6.95
CA ALA A 31 2.37 -18.11 7.40
C ALA A 31 1.69 -18.97 6.36
N GLN A 32 2.44 -19.92 5.78
CA GLN A 32 1.98 -20.73 4.65
C GLN A 32 1.46 -19.83 3.51
N ASN A 33 0.17 -19.90 3.20
CA ASN A 33 -0.46 -19.16 2.10
C ASN A 33 -1.22 -17.90 2.55
N SER A 34 -1.11 -17.51 3.83
CA SER A 34 -1.84 -16.37 4.39
C SER A 34 -0.87 -15.24 4.77
N ILE A 35 -1.16 -14.04 4.28
CA ILE A 35 -0.50 -12.81 4.75
C ILE A 35 -1.07 -12.48 6.13
N LEU A 36 -0.19 -12.41 7.14
CA LEU A 36 -0.54 -12.08 8.52
C LEU A 36 -0.38 -10.60 8.79
N SER A 37 0.71 -9.99 8.32
CA SER A 37 0.95 -8.56 8.40
C SER A 37 1.60 -8.05 7.11
N PHE A 38 1.27 -6.81 6.75
CA PHE A 38 1.86 -6.09 5.64
C PHE A 38 1.99 -4.63 6.08
N ILE A 39 3.23 -4.13 6.02
CA ILE A 39 3.55 -2.72 6.20
C ILE A 39 4.38 -2.31 5.00
N ALA A 40 3.95 -1.26 4.31
CA ALA A 40 4.68 -0.76 3.15
C ALA A 40 4.84 0.74 3.19
N LYS A 41 6.03 1.22 2.80
CA LYS A 41 6.22 2.63 2.45
C LYS A 41 6.02 2.77 0.94
N ILE A 42 5.14 3.67 0.55
CA ILE A 42 4.79 3.93 -0.85
C ILE A 42 5.12 5.36 -1.24
N ARG A 43 5.36 5.58 -2.53
CA ARG A 43 5.47 6.90 -3.15
C ARG A 43 4.67 6.95 -4.44
N THR A 44 3.91 8.03 -4.66
CA THR A 44 3.20 8.24 -5.93
C THR A 44 4.17 8.54 -7.06
N ARG A 45 3.90 8.00 -8.25
CA ARG A 45 4.71 8.30 -9.44
C ARG A 45 4.39 9.68 -10.01
N SER A 46 3.17 10.16 -9.83
CA SER A 46 2.73 11.48 -10.27
C SER A 46 3.19 12.63 -9.36
N GLY A 47 3.62 12.32 -8.13
CA GLY A 47 3.86 13.32 -7.08
C GLY A 47 2.57 13.87 -6.46
N ARG A 48 1.40 13.30 -6.77
CA ARG A 48 0.13 13.68 -6.15
C ARG A 48 0.17 13.37 -4.66
N SER A 49 -0.38 14.29 -3.87
CA SER A 49 -0.56 14.10 -2.44
C SER A 49 -1.61 13.02 -2.13
N LEU A 50 -1.25 12.11 -1.21
CA LEU A 50 -2.07 11.04 -0.68
C LEU A 50 -2.78 11.44 0.63
N ALA A 51 -2.61 12.66 1.11
CA ALA A 51 -3.15 13.12 2.40
C ALA A 51 -4.68 12.95 2.49
N GLU A 52 -5.39 13.17 1.39
CA GLU A 52 -6.85 13.03 1.30
C GLU A 52 -7.33 11.58 1.45
N LEU A 53 -6.45 10.61 1.18
CA LEU A 53 -6.74 9.17 1.25
C LEU A 53 -6.44 8.57 2.63
N LYS A 54 -5.85 9.35 3.56
CA LYS A 54 -5.47 8.88 4.89
C LYS A 54 -6.70 8.39 5.68
N GLY A 55 -6.61 7.19 6.25
CA GLY A 55 -7.69 6.58 7.04
C GLY A 55 -8.83 5.98 6.22
N GLN A 56 -8.78 6.04 4.89
CA GLN A 56 -9.76 5.36 4.03
C GLN A 56 -9.35 3.91 3.77
N ASN A 57 -10.33 3.05 3.48
CA ASN A 57 -10.08 1.71 2.96
C ASN A 57 -9.73 1.80 1.48
N LEU A 58 -8.50 1.42 1.16
CA LEU A 58 -7.95 1.43 -0.19
C LEU A 58 -7.68 0.00 -0.65
N VAL A 59 -7.49 -0.15 -1.96
CA VAL A 59 -6.96 -1.36 -2.57
C VAL A 59 -5.60 -1.03 -3.17
N LEU A 60 -4.57 -1.77 -2.79
CA LEU A 60 -3.28 -1.81 -3.47
C LEU A 60 -3.24 -3.04 -4.36
N GLN A 61 -3.24 -2.84 -5.66
CA GLN A 61 -3.01 -3.89 -6.64
C GLN A 61 -1.51 -3.92 -7.00
N ILE A 62 -0.81 -4.97 -6.58
CA ILE A 62 0.61 -5.16 -6.86
C ILE A 62 0.78 -5.73 -8.27
N ASP A 63 1.73 -5.18 -9.05
CA ASP A 63 2.07 -5.71 -10.36
C ASP A 63 2.56 -7.16 -10.23
N ASP A 64 2.02 -8.07 -11.05
CA ASP A 64 2.27 -9.52 -11.00
C ASP A 64 1.96 -10.19 -9.64
N GLY A 65 1.17 -9.53 -8.79
CA GLY A 65 0.88 -9.94 -7.42
C GLY A 65 -0.61 -9.90 -7.04
N PRO A 66 -0.92 -10.10 -5.76
CA PRO A 66 -2.29 -10.02 -5.26
C PRO A 66 -2.76 -8.55 -5.12
N ALA A 67 -4.09 -8.37 -5.12
CA ALA A 67 -4.71 -7.15 -4.63
C ALA A 67 -4.91 -7.23 -3.11
N LEU A 68 -4.52 -6.18 -2.38
CA LEU A 68 -4.56 -6.12 -0.93
C LEU A 68 -5.47 -4.97 -0.48
N GLY A 69 -6.38 -5.24 0.46
CA GLY A 69 -7.07 -4.19 1.20
C GLY A 69 -6.09 -3.53 2.17
N VAL A 70 -5.89 -2.22 2.04
CA VAL A 70 -4.90 -1.47 2.81
C VAL A 70 -5.46 -0.14 3.27
N MET A 71 -4.84 0.43 4.31
CA MET A 71 -5.14 1.76 4.81
C MET A 71 -3.86 2.55 4.98
N ILE A 72 -3.90 3.83 4.59
CA ILE A 72 -2.82 4.77 4.87
C ILE A 72 -2.90 5.16 6.35
N VAL A 73 -1.86 4.82 7.12
CA VAL A 73 -1.75 5.15 8.55
C VAL A 73 -0.92 6.40 8.79
N HIS A 74 0.02 6.69 7.89
CA HIS A 74 0.89 7.86 7.99
C HIS A 74 1.22 8.40 6.59
N VAL A 75 1.45 9.71 6.50
CA VAL A 75 1.78 10.42 5.24
C VAL A 75 2.98 11.31 5.52
N GLU A 76 3.97 11.26 4.64
CA GLU A 76 5.25 11.97 4.73
C GLU A 76 5.52 12.75 3.42
N GLY A 77 6.66 13.46 3.34
CA GLY A 77 7.18 13.99 2.07
C GLY A 77 6.22 14.89 1.30
N ASN A 78 5.84 16.06 1.80
CA ASN A 78 4.84 16.94 1.14
C ASN A 78 3.51 16.27 0.75
N GLY A 79 3.24 15.04 1.20
CA GLY A 79 2.06 14.27 0.89
C GLY A 79 2.25 13.15 -0.14
N ASP A 80 3.38 13.05 -0.85
CA ASP A 80 3.56 12.07 -1.93
C ASP A 80 4.01 10.68 -1.44
N GLU A 81 4.44 10.59 -0.18
CA GLU A 81 4.83 9.35 0.50
C GLU A 81 3.82 8.95 1.57
N ALA A 82 3.58 7.65 1.71
CA ALA A 82 2.68 7.13 2.73
C ALA A 82 3.11 5.78 3.29
N VAL A 83 2.73 5.50 4.53
CA VAL A 83 2.84 4.18 5.15
C VAL A 83 1.48 3.52 5.10
N LEU A 84 1.44 2.31 4.54
CA LEU A 84 0.29 1.45 4.41
C LEU A 84 0.35 0.30 5.41
N ASN A 85 -0.80 -0.05 5.97
CA ASN A 85 -1.02 -1.31 6.68
C ASN A 85 -2.14 -2.13 6.00
N LEU A 86 -2.20 -3.43 6.26
CA LEU A 86 -3.42 -4.20 5.95
C LEU A 86 -4.62 -3.55 6.61
N SER A 87 -5.70 -3.37 5.85
CA SER A 87 -6.98 -3.02 6.43
C SER A 87 -7.47 -4.19 7.29
N PRO A 88 -8.01 -3.91 8.50
CA PRO A 88 -8.76 -4.93 9.22
C PRO A 88 -9.92 -5.43 8.35
N ARG A 89 -10.14 -6.74 8.37
CA ARG A 89 -11.25 -7.38 7.66
C ARG A 89 -12.60 -6.97 8.26
#